data_AF-L7KQU1-F1
#
_entry.id   AF-L7KQU1-F1
#
_cell.length_a   1.000
_cell.length_b   1.000
_cell.length_c   1.000
_cell.angle_alpha   90.00
_cell.angle_beta   90.00
_cell.angle_gamma   90.00
#
_symmetry.space_group_name_H-M   'P 1'
#
loop_
_entity.id
_entity.type
_entity.pdbx_description
1 polymer ?
#
loop_
_entity_poly.entity_id
_entity_poly.type
_entity_poly.pdbx_seq_one_letter_code
_entity_poly.pdbx_strand_id
1 'polypeptide(L)'
;MTDDKTTETTDEAQTEAPAGTEETTDATTASAPTEGQEPTDAGAEAPAEPEGDSFPRAYVEDLRSESAGYRTQLRAAQERLHSELVRATGLLADPADLPFSAAHLEDPEALQVAIAALVEAKPHLKARQFAPGGAAQGAKNGTSGGVDLLGILRQNA
;
A
#
# COMPACT_ATOMS: atom_id res chain seq x y z
N MET A 1 -2.16 18.39 66.55
CA MET A 1 -2.41 16.94 66.75
C MET A 1 -3.35 16.44 65.65
N THR A 2 -2.98 16.73 64.40
CA THR A 2 -3.47 16.13 63.14
C THR A 2 -2.73 16.92 62.07
N ASP A 3 -1.54 16.44 61.77
CA ASP A 3 -0.64 17.00 60.77
C ASP A 3 -0.37 15.82 59.83
N ASP A 4 -0.73 15.93 58.54
CA ASP A 4 -0.27 14.99 57.53
C ASP A 4 -0.16 15.64 56.14
N LYS A 5 0.67 14.99 55.33
CA LYS A 5 1.26 15.24 54.01
C LYS A 5 0.44 15.99 52.94
N THR A 6 1.03 16.82 52.04
CA THR A 6 2.11 16.53 51.03
C THR A 6 1.60 15.59 49.93
N THR A 7 1.56 15.94 48.64
CA THR A 7 1.90 17.17 47.87
C THR A 7 0.97 17.25 46.60
N GLU A 8 1.20 17.85 45.42
CA GLU A 8 2.37 18.47 44.76
C GLU A 8 1.95 19.45 43.65
N THR A 9 2.61 20.61 43.54
CA THR A 9 2.55 21.52 42.37
C THR A 9 3.87 22.30 42.27
N THR A 10 4.71 21.98 41.29
CA THR A 10 5.92 22.74 40.93
C THR A 10 6.26 22.53 39.46
N ASP A 11 6.05 23.54 38.61
CA ASP A 11 7.00 23.97 37.56
C ASP A 11 6.52 25.29 36.92
N GLU A 12 7.39 26.30 36.89
CA GLU A 12 7.47 27.38 35.90
C GLU A 12 8.84 28.07 36.07
N ALA A 13 9.91 27.42 35.57
CA ALA A 13 11.26 27.98 35.62
C ALA A 13 11.52 29.02 34.50
N GLN A 14 11.48 30.30 34.87
CA GLN A 14 11.95 31.44 34.07
C GLN A 14 13.48 31.53 34.07
N THR A 15 14.13 32.01 32.99
CA THR A 15 15.30 32.96 32.97
C THR A 15 16.17 32.91 31.68
N GLU A 16 16.33 34.09 31.06
CA GLU A 16 17.42 34.64 30.21
C GLU A 16 18.04 33.94 28.97
N ALA A 17 18.39 34.81 28.01
CA ALA A 17 19.45 34.64 27.01
C ALA A 17 20.48 35.80 27.20
N PRO A 18 21.73 35.67 26.73
CA PRO A 18 22.20 36.63 25.73
C PRO A 18 23.19 36.06 24.68
N ALA A 19 23.51 36.90 23.67
CA ALA A 19 24.71 37.01 22.79
C ALA A 19 25.68 35.81 22.55
N GLY A 20 26.35 35.66 21.41
CA GLY A 20 26.47 36.52 20.21
C GLY A 20 27.93 36.55 19.68
N THR A 21 28.12 36.81 18.37
CA THR A 21 29.40 37.07 17.66
C THR A 21 30.33 35.86 17.35
N GLU A 22 30.47 35.57 16.04
CA GLU A 22 31.65 35.11 15.24
C GLU A 22 32.58 33.97 15.79
N GLU A 23 33.46 33.27 15.07
CA GLU A 23 34.01 33.22 13.69
C GLU A 23 34.42 31.71 13.47
N THR A 24 34.54 31.06 12.31
CA THR A 24 35.51 31.26 11.21
C THR A 24 35.36 30.11 10.18
N THR A 25 35.91 30.36 8.99
CA THR A 25 35.90 29.64 7.71
C THR A 25 36.32 28.15 7.60
N ASP A 26 35.92 27.57 6.45
CA ASP A 26 36.68 26.67 5.55
C ASP A 26 36.79 25.16 5.85
N ALA A 27 36.27 24.37 4.89
CA ALA A 27 37.07 23.36 4.18
C ALA A 27 36.34 22.94 2.87
N THR A 28 36.77 23.47 1.72
CA THR A 28 36.38 22.91 0.41
C THR A 28 37.08 21.59 0.15
N THR A 29 36.33 20.52 -0.18
CA THR A 29 36.87 19.35 -0.89
C THR A 29 35.95 18.96 -2.04
N ALA A 30 36.17 19.57 -3.20
CA ALA A 30 35.72 18.99 -4.45
C ALA A 30 36.65 17.83 -4.84
N SER A 31 36.09 16.70 -5.26
CA SER A 31 36.86 15.59 -5.85
C SER A 31 35.98 14.88 -6.88
N ALA A 32 35.94 15.45 -8.08
CA ALA A 32 35.34 14.80 -9.24
C ALA A 32 36.32 13.75 -9.81
N PRO A 33 35.91 12.49 -10.00
CA PRO A 33 36.70 11.53 -10.75
C PRO A 33 36.47 11.74 -12.26
N THR A 34 37.48 12.32 -12.91
CA THR A 34 37.94 12.08 -14.29
C THR A 34 36.97 11.41 -15.28
N GLU A 35 36.58 12.14 -16.32
CA GLU A 35 36.07 11.56 -17.57
C GLU A 35 37.15 10.74 -18.29
N GLY A 36 36.74 9.70 -19.04
CA GLY A 36 37.55 9.14 -20.12
C GLY A 36 38.13 7.74 -19.89
N GLN A 37 37.30 6.71 -20.03
CA GLN A 37 37.73 5.44 -20.61
C GLN A 37 36.54 4.71 -21.26
N GLU A 38 36.42 4.83 -22.58
CA GLU A 38 35.56 3.97 -23.37
C GLU A 38 36.18 2.55 -23.43
N PRO A 39 35.43 1.48 -23.13
CA PRO A 39 35.87 0.14 -23.47
C PRO A 39 35.72 -0.06 -24.98
N THR A 40 36.83 -0.10 -25.71
CA THR A 40 36.81 -0.38 -27.15
C THR A 40 36.33 -1.80 -27.42
N ASP A 41 35.10 -1.94 -27.92
CA ASP A 41 34.59 -3.22 -28.43
C ASP A 41 35.35 -3.60 -29.69
N ALA A 42 36.17 -4.66 -29.60
CA ALA A 42 37.07 -5.10 -30.65
C ALA A 42 37.30 -6.64 -30.60
N GLY A 43 36.20 -7.39 -30.55
CA GLY A 43 36.03 -8.73 -31.16
C GLY A 43 37.06 -9.85 -30.89
N ALA A 44 36.58 -10.95 -30.32
CA ALA A 44 37.17 -12.28 -30.50
C ALA A 44 36.09 -13.38 -30.43
N GLU A 45 35.67 -13.92 -31.58
CA GLU A 45 34.86 -15.14 -31.62
C GLU A 45 35.79 -16.36 -31.66
N ALA A 46 35.90 -17.06 -30.53
CA ALA A 46 36.53 -18.37 -30.42
C ALA A 46 35.94 -19.14 -29.23
N PRO A 47 35.48 -20.40 -29.41
CA PRO A 47 35.00 -21.22 -28.30
C PRO A 47 36.20 -21.73 -27.49
N ALA A 48 36.37 -21.19 -26.28
CA ALA A 48 37.31 -21.75 -25.31
C ALA A 48 36.67 -22.93 -24.55
N GLU A 49 37.33 -24.09 -24.58
CA GLU A 49 37.03 -25.21 -23.68
C GLU A 49 37.17 -24.75 -22.21
N PRO A 50 36.19 -25.02 -21.32
CA PRO A 50 36.18 -24.45 -19.97
C PRO A 50 37.08 -25.22 -19.00
N GLU A 51 38.36 -24.84 -18.91
CA GLU A 51 39.19 -25.17 -17.73
C GLU A 51 38.78 -24.30 -16.52
N GLY A 52 37.72 -24.74 -15.83
CA GLY A 52 37.30 -24.21 -14.53
C GLY A 52 35.78 -24.27 -14.29
N ASP A 53 35.37 -24.48 -13.05
CA ASP A 53 33.95 -24.61 -12.62
C ASP A 53 33.18 -23.26 -12.61
N SER A 54 33.43 -22.39 -13.59
CA SER A 54 32.90 -21.02 -13.66
C SER A 54 32.07 -20.79 -14.92
N PHE A 55 30.82 -20.36 -14.72
CA PHE A 55 29.88 -20.13 -15.82
C PHE A 55 30.25 -18.89 -16.67
N PRO A 56 29.98 -18.91 -17.99
CA PRO A 56 30.17 -17.74 -18.85
C PRO A 56 29.39 -16.52 -18.35
N ARG A 57 30.01 -15.33 -18.43
CA ARG A 57 29.43 -14.08 -17.91
C ARG A 57 28.02 -13.81 -18.44
N ALA A 58 27.81 -13.92 -19.76
CA ALA A 58 26.52 -13.69 -20.41
C ALA A 58 25.40 -14.54 -19.78
N TYR A 59 25.61 -15.85 -19.63
CA TYR A 59 24.66 -16.77 -19.01
C TYR A 59 24.27 -16.36 -17.57
N VAL A 60 25.21 -15.82 -16.79
CA VAL A 60 24.96 -15.33 -15.42
C VAL A 60 24.24 -13.97 -15.41
N GLU A 61 24.40 -13.16 -16.46
CA GLU A 61 23.67 -11.90 -16.65
C GLU A 61 22.24 -12.15 -17.15
N ASP A 62 22.05 -13.06 -18.10
CA ASP A 62 20.75 -13.55 -18.59
C ASP A 62 19.93 -14.13 -17.42
N LEU A 63 20.48 -15.11 -16.70
CA LEU A 63 19.83 -15.75 -15.54
C LEU A 63 19.47 -14.75 -14.44
N ARG A 64 20.29 -13.70 -14.24
CA ARG A 64 19.98 -12.61 -13.31
C ARG A 64 18.81 -11.75 -13.82
N SER A 65 18.73 -11.50 -15.13
CA SER A 65 17.63 -10.75 -15.75
C SER A 65 16.31 -11.50 -15.66
N GLU A 66 16.29 -12.80 -15.98
CA GLU A 66 15.13 -13.68 -15.83
C GLU A 66 14.68 -13.73 -14.36
N SER A 67 15.62 -13.98 -13.45
CA SER A 67 15.35 -14.00 -12.00
C SER A 67 14.81 -12.66 -11.48
N ALA A 68 15.17 -11.53 -12.08
CA ALA A 68 14.55 -10.24 -11.78
C ALA A 68 13.11 -10.16 -12.31
N GLY A 69 12.88 -10.58 -13.57
CA GLY A 69 11.56 -10.64 -14.20
C GLY A 69 10.56 -11.53 -13.44
N TYR A 70 10.97 -12.73 -13.02
CA TYR A 70 10.11 -13.61 -12.22
C TYR A 70 9.74 -13.00 -10.87
N ARG A 71 10.66 -12.30 -10.19
CA ARG A 71 10.37 -11.64 -8.90
C ARG A 71 9.42 -10.45 -9.02
N THR A 72 9.49 -9.66 -10.10
CA THR A 72 8.54 -8.56 -10.32
C THR A 72 7.17 -9.07 -10.74
N GLN A 73 7.10 -10.08 -11.62
CA GLN A 73 5.85 -10.73 -12.02
C GLN A 73 5.16 -11.42 -10.83
N LEU A 74 5.90 -12.17 -10.01
CA LEU A 74 5.36 -12.85 -8.83
C LEU A 74 4.79 -11.85 -7.82
N ARG A 75 5.51 -10.74 -7.54
CA ARG A 75 5.00 -9.68 -6.65
C ARG A 75 3.69 -9.08 -7.19
N ALA A 76 3.67 -8.68 -8.47
CA ALA A 76 2.46 -8.12 -9.08
C ALA A 76 1.28 -9.11 -9.13
N ALA A 77 1.55 -10.42 -9.20
CA ALA A 77 0.53 -11.46 -9.07
C ALA A 77 0.03 -11.60 -7.61
N GLN A 78 0.92 -11.59 -6.63
CA GLN A 78 0.60 -11.66 -5.20
C GLN A 78 -0.22 -10.46 -4.73
N GLU A 79 0.13 -9.24 -5.17
CA GLU A 79 -0.61 -8.01 -4.87
C GLU A 79 -2.06 -8.07 -5.41
N ARG A 80 -2.24 -8.56 -6.65
CA ARG A 80 -3.57 -8.77 -7.25
C ARG A 80 -4.38 -9.86 -6.54
N LEU A 81 -3.72 -10.96 -6.16
CA LEU A 81 -4.34 -12.06 -5.42
C LEU A 81 -4.87 -11.53 -4.06
N HIS A 82 -4.02 -10.77 -3.35
CA HIS A 82 -4.38 -10.13 -2.09
C HIS A 82 -5.58 -9.19 -2.24
N SER A 83 -5.59 -8.31 -3.26
CA SER A 83 -6.71 -7.38 -3.45
C SER A 83 -8.03 -8.10 -3.77
N GLU A 84 -8.01 -9.18 -4.56
CA GLU A 84 -9.23 -9.95 -4.84
C GLU A 84 -9.68 -10.81 -3.64
N LEU A 85 -8.77 -11.32 -2.79
CA LEU A 85 -9.14 -11.96 -1.52
C LEU A 85 -9.82 -10.97 -0.56
N VAL A 86 -9.23 -9.78 -0.38
CA VAL A 86 -9.81 -8.71 0.45
C VAL A 86 -11.19 -8.31 -0.08
N ARG A 87 -11.33 -8.15 -1.40
CA ARG A 87 -12.61 -7.87 -2.07
C ARG A 87 -13.63 -8.98 -1.85
N ALA A 88 -13.22 -10.25 -1.90
CA ALA A 88 -14.10 -11.39 -1.68
C ALA A 88 -14.67 -11.45 -0.25
N THR A 89 -14.02 -10.85 0.74
CA THR A 89 -14.61 -10.71 2.10
C THR A 89 -15.82 -9.76 2.14
N GLY A 90 -15.89 -8.78 1.24
CA GLY A 90 -16.93 -7.74 1.23
C GLY A 90 -16.94 -6.83 2.47
N LEU A 91 -15.85 -6.81 3.27
CA LEU A 91 -15.77 -6.07 4.53
C LEU A 91 -15.22 -4.63 4.38
N LEU A 92 -14.28 -4.41 3.46
CA LEU A 92 -13.70 -3.09 3.14
C LEU A 92 -14.34 -2.46 1.91
N ALA A 93 -14.36 -1.13 1.87
CA ALA A 93 -14.91 -0.35 0.76
C ALA A 93 -13.98 -0.33 -0.48
N ASP A 94 -12.67 -0.23 -0.25
CA ASP A 94 -11.62 -0.40 -1.26
C ASP A 94 -10.65 -1.49 -0.79
N PRO A 95 -10.35 -2.53 -1.60
CA PRO A 95 -9.35 -3.53 -1.24
C PRO A 95 -7.92 -2.98 -1.11
N ALA A 96 -7.62 -1.80 -1.67
CA ALA A 96 -6.31 -1.15 -1.55
C ALA A 96 -6.06 -0.48 -0.17
N ASP A 97 -7.09 -0.34 0.67
CA ASP A 97 -6.96 0.21 2.02
C ASP A 97 -6.13 -0.69 2.98
N LEU A 98 -6.08 -2.00 2.70
CA LEU A 98 -5.28 -2.96 3.46
C LEU A 98 -3.92 -3.14 2.77
N PRO A 99 -2.79 -2.82 3.43
CA PRO A 99 -1.47 -3.03 2.83
C PRO A 99 -1.17 -4.51 2.60
N PHE A 100 -0.43 -4.81 1.53
CA PHE A 100 0.01 -6.16 1.21
C PHE A 100 0.89 -6.75 2.33
N SER A 101 0.62 -8.01 2.69
CA SER A 101 1.45 -8.83 3.58
C SER A 101 1.39 -10.27 3.10
N ALA A 102 2.54 -10.95 3.04
CA ALA A 102 2.61 -12.35 2.62
C ALA A 102 1.77 -13.28 3.53
N ALA A 103 1.71 -12.98 4.84
CA ALA A 103 0.90 -13.73 5.79
C ALA A 103 -0.60 -13.75 5.43
N HIS A 104 -1.13 -12.71 4.76
CA HIS A 104 -2.52 -12.68 4.30
C HIS A 104 -2.81 -13.66 3.14
N LEU A 105 -1.77 -14.18 2.46
CA LEU A 105 -1.90 -15.20 1.42
C LEU A 105 -1.70 -16.63 1.96
N GLU A 106 -0.93 -16.77 3.04
CA GLU A 106 -0.61 -18.05 3.68
C GLU A 106 -1.65 -18.46 4.72
N ASP A 107 -2.24 -17.49 5.44
CA ASP A 107 -3.27 -17.72 6.46
C ASP A 107 -4.52 -16.82 6.25
N PRO A 108 -5.70 -17.40 6.01
CA PRO A 108 -6.96 -16.64 5.91
C PRO A 108 -7.48 -16.12 7.26
N GLU A 109 -7.02 -16.63 8.41
CA GLU A 109 -7.38 -16.08 9.73
C GLU A 109 -6.62 -14.78 10.00
N ALA A 110 -5.30 -14.73 9.76
CA ALA A 110 -4.51 -13.51 9.81
C ALA A 110 -5.08 -12.39 8.92
N LEU A 111 -5.54 -12.70 7.70
CA LEU A 111 -6.23 -11.75 6.82
C LEU A 111 -7.49 -11.17 7.48
N GLN A 112 -8.34 -12.01 8.08
CA GLN A 112 -9.57 -11.59 8.75
C GLN A 112 -9.30 -10.73 9.99
N VAL A 113 -8.30 -11.11 10.81
CA VAL A 113 -7.87 -10.33 11.98
C VAL A 113 -7.34 -8.96 11.57
N ALA A 114 -6.53 -8.88 10.50
CA ALA A 114 -6.02 -7.62 9.98
C ALA A 114 -7.14 -6.70 9.47
N ILE A 115 -8.14 -7.23 8.75
CA ILE A 115 -9.32 -6.46 8.33
C ILE A 115 -10.15 -6.00 9.53
N ALA A 116 -10.38 -6.87 10.52
CA ALA A 116 -11.15 -6.52 11.71
C ALA A 116 -10.50 -5.36 12.48
N ALA A 117 -9.20 -5.44 12.75
CA ALA A 117 -8.43 -4.39 13.42
C ALA A 117 -8.39 -3.08 12.62
N LEU A 118 -8.27 -3.15 11.28
CA LEU A 118 -8.31 -1.97 10.41
C LEU A 118 -9.69 -1.29 10.45
N VAL A 119 -10.78 -2.06 10.44
CA VAL A 119 -12.15 -1.54 10.53
C VAL A 119 -12.48 -0.97 11.92
N GLU A 120 -11.94 -1.55 12.99
CA GLU A 120 -12.07 -1.02 14.35
C GLU A 120 -11.35 0.33 14.50
N ALA A 121 -10.11 0.42 14.01
CA ALA A 121 -9.33 1.66 14.03
C ALA A 121 -9.86 2.73 13.04
N LYS A 122 -10.47 2.32 11.93
CA LYS A 122 -10.96 3.19 10.85
C LYS A 122 -12.36 2.77 10.37
N PRO A 123 -13.44 3.02 11.14
CA PRO A 123 -14.79 2.54 10.82
C PRO A 123 -15.38 3.12 9.52
N HIS A 124 -14.77 4.16 8.96
CA HIS A 124 -15.15 4.77 7.68
C HIS A 124 -14.71 3.94 6.44
N LEU A 125 -13.75 3.02 6.59
CA LEU A 125 -13.29 2.13 5.51
C LEU A 125 -14.20 0.89 5.33
N LYS A 126 -15.16 0.69 6.23
CA LYS A 126 -16.09 -0.45 6.17
C LYS A 126 -17.03 -0.33 4.96
N ALA A 127 -17.20 -1.43 4.23
CA ALA A 127 -18.13 -1.52 3.10
C ALA A 127 -19.55 -1.11 3.51
N ARG A 128 -20.14 -0.15 2.78
CA ARG A 128 -21.53 0.27 2.98
C ARG A 128 -22.49 -0.71 2.33
N GLN A 129 -22.87 -1.74 3.08
CA GLN A 129 -23.83 -2.75 2.65
C GLN A 129 -25.25 -2.16 2.56
N PHE A 130 -25.63 -1.69 1.38
CA PHE A 130 -27.01 -1.31 1.07
C PHE A 130 -27.78 -2.55 0.61
N ALA A 131 -28.94 -2.83 1.22
CA ALA A 131 -29.84 -3.88 0.75
C ALA A 131 -30.20 -3.67 -0.74
N PRO A 132 -30.50 -4.74 -1.52
CA PRO A 132 -30.92 -4.58 -2.91
C PRO A 132 -32.15 -3.68 -3.02
N GLY A 133 -32.00 -2.57 -3.75
CA GLY A 133 -33.01 -1.51 -3.86
C GLY A 133 -33.04 -0.50 -2.70
N GLY A 134 -32.21 -0.65 -1.66
CA GLY A 134 -32.06 0.34 -0.58
C GLY A 134 -31.48 1.68 -1.05
N ALA A 135 -30.59 1.63 -2.05
CA ALA A 135 -30.02 2.80 -2.72
C ALA A 135 -30.91 3.37 -3.87
N ALA A 136 -32.16 2.93 -4.00
CA ALA A 136 -33.05 3.42 -5.04
C ALA A 136 -33.55 4.84 -4.75
N GLN A 137 -33.04 5.83 -5.49
CA GLN A 137 -33.53 7.22 -5.47
C GLN A 137 -34.91 7.30 -6.13
N GLY A 138 -35.96 7.05 -5.36
CA GLY A 138 -37.35 7.13 -5.82
C GLY A 138 -38.34 6.73 -4.74
N ALA A 139 -39.53 7.32 -4.77
CA ALA A 139 -40.55 7.08 -3.76
C ALA A 139 -41.23 5.72 -4.00
N LYS A 140 -40.92 4.72 -3.16
CA LYS A 140 -41.47 3.35 -3.24
C LYS A 140 -42.93 3.22 -2.77
N ASN A 141 -43.68 4.32 -2.75
CA ASN A 141 -45.08 4.40 -2.35
C ASN A 141 -46.04 4.63 -3.54
N GLY A 142 -45.53 4.49 -4.77
CA GLY A 142 -46.36 4.13 -5.92
C GLY A 142 -46.55 2.61 -5.96
N THR A 143 -47.78 2.13 -5.75
CA THR A 143 -48.17 0.72 -5.94
C THR A 143 -47.73 0.25 -7.33
N SER A 144 -46.90 -0.79 -7.41
CA SER A 144 -46.42 -1.35 -8.69
C SER A 144 -47.48 -2.18 -9.42
N GLY A 145 -48.76 -1.79 -9.31
CA GLY A 145 -49.80 -2.25 -10.21
C GLY A 145 -49.56 -1.59 -11.55
N GLY A 146 -49.23 -2.40 -12.57
CA GLY A 146 -49.18 -1.91 -13.94
C GLY A 146 -50.52 -1.27 -14.32
N VAL A 147 -50.48 -0.23 -15.15
CA VAL A 147 -51.67 0.54 -15.53
C VAL A 147 -52.68 -0.38 -16.21
N ASP A 148 -53.77 -0.74 -15.51
CA ASP A 148 -54.85 -1.56 -16.09
C ASP A 148 -55.65 -0.74 -17.10
N LEU A 149 -55.29 -0.88 -18.37
CA LEU A 149 -55.97 -0.26 -19.49
C LEU A 149 -57.45 -0.70 -19.61
N LEU A 150 -57.78 -1.93 -19.17
CA LEU A 150 -59.17 -2.39 -19.12
C LEU A 150 -59.93 -1.73 -17.96
N GLY A 151 -59.26 -1.48 -16.83
CA GLY A 151 -59.77 -0.70 -15.71
C GLY A 151 -60.14 0.72 -16.14
N ILE A 152 -59.20 1.42 -16.79
CA ILE A 152 -59.42 2.78 -17.31
C ILE A 152 -60.56 2.79 -18.34
N LEU A 153 -60.61 1.83 -19.27
CA LEU A 153 -61.68 1.77 -20.27
C LEU A 153 -63.06 1.51 -19.65
N ARG A 154 -63.15 0.65 -18.62
CA ARG A 154 -64.40 0.38 -17.88
C ARG A 154 -64.87 1.53 -16.99
N GLN A 155 -63.99 2.47 -16.65
CA GLN A 155 -64.32 3.64 -15.83
C GLN A 155 -64.87 4.83 -16.67
N ASN A 156 -64.71 4.76 -17.99
CA ASN A 156 -65.11 5.81 -18.95
C ASN A 156 -66.26 5.39 -19.88
N ALA A 157 -67.10 4.45 -19.45
CA ALA A 157 -68.19 3.82 -20.21
C ALA A 157 -69.54 3.90 -19.48
#